data_AF-A0A5M6ZBX0-F1
#
_entry.id   AF-A0A5M6ZBX0-F1
#
_cell.length_a   1.000
_cell.length_b   1.000
_cell.length_c   1.000
_cell.angle_alpha   90.00
_cell.angle_beta   90.00
_cell.angle_gamma   90.00
#
_symmetry.space_group_name_H-M   'P 1'
#
loop_
_entity.id
_entity.type
_entity.pdbx_description
1 polymer ?
#
loop_
_entity_poly.entity_id
_entity_poly.type
_entity_poly.pdbx_seq_one_letter_code
_entity_poly.pdbx_strand_id
1 'polypeptide(L)'
;MFGGDKAAQRRRDEMRLASEAADHALEALAAGDMARARRELSAAPKKIALADGGWKPLMASAVIDLAAGKRRPGLEKLMLVCDGLDDTSLSRDDKAYLRLYALYRAIDASKDGRAPRELRDRVEDFRFDHTLVSGDLKARFPLKKVEETSPAPPPMAPPPSSGEPF
;
A
#
# COMPACT_ATOMS: atom_id res chain seq x y z
N MET A 1 31.62 -6.41 -24.82
CA MET A 1 30.49 -5.58 -24.31
C MET A 1 29.45 -6.37 -23.51
N PHE A 2 29.80 -7.47 -22.80
CA PHE A 2 28.82 -8.40 -22.18
C PHE A 2 28.48 -8.15 -20.69
N GLY A 3 29.02 -7.09 -20.06
CA GLY A 3 28.82 -6.81 -18.63
C GLY A 3 27.57 -5.99 -18.31
N GLY A 4 27.12 -5.15 -19.24
CA GLY A 4 25.98 -4.24 -19.05
C GLY A 4 24.65 -4.98 -18.92
N ASP A 5 24.40 -5.96 -19.79
CA ASP A 5 23.13 -6.70 -19.81
C ASP A 5 22.92 -7.56 -18.56
N LYS A 6 23.98 -8.20 -18.05
CA LYS A 6 23.89 -8.97 -16.79
C LYS A 6 23.64 -8.07 -15.58
N ALA A 7 24.23 -6.88 -15.54
CA ALA A 7 24.02 -5.92 -14.45
C ALA A 7 22.61 -5.27 -14.53
N ALA A 8 22.10 -5.02 -15.74
CA ALA A 8 20.74 -4.54 -15.95
C ALA A 8 19.70 -5.60 -15.58
N GLN A 9 19.92 -6.85 -15.97
CA GLN A 9 19.03 -7.97 -15.63
C GLN A 9 18.97 -8.19 -14.11
N ARG A 10 20.12 -8.20 -13.42
CA ARG A 10 20.15 -8.28 -11.95
C ARG A 10 19.36 -7.16 -11.28
N ARG A 11 19.48 -5.92 -11.76
CA ARG A 11 18.70 -4.80 -11.24
C ARG A 11 17.19 -5.00 -11.42
N ARG A 12 16.76 -5.49 -12.58
CA ARG A 12 15.34 -5.82 -12.84
C ARG A 12 14.84 -6.93 -11.91
N ASP A 13 15.65 -7.98 -11.72
CA ASP A 13 15.31 -9.09 -10.84
C ASP A 13 15.23 -8.63 -9.37
N GLU A 14 16.13 -7.76 -8.92
CA GLU A 14 16.11 -7.13 -7.60
C GLU A 14 14.86 -6.26 -7.40
N MET A 15 14.51 -5.43 -8.38
CA MET A 15 13.28 -4.61 -8.36
C MET A 15 12.04 -5.49 -8.25
N ARG A 16 11.97 -6.57 -9.04
CA ARG A 16 10.87 -7.53 -9.00
C ARG A 16 10.77 -8.19 -7.62
N LEU A 17 11.89 -8.68 -7.10
CA LEU A 17 11.95 -9.33 -5.78
C LEU A 17 11.52 -8.36 -4.67
N ALA A 18 11.96 -7.10 -4.71
CA ALA A 18 11.51 -6.09 -3.75
C ALA A 18 10.01 -5.83 -3.83
N SER A 19 9.45 -5.75 -5.04
CA SER A 19 8.03 -5.55 -5.23
C SER A 19 7.23 -6.74 -4.68
N GLU A 20 7.64 -7.97 -5.01
CA GLU A 20 7.01 -9.21 -4.54
C GLU A 20 7.09 -9.33 -3.00
N ALA A 21 8.26 -9.07 -2.42
CA ALA A 21 8.45 -9.06 -0.98
C ALA A 21 7.55 -8.03 -0.28
N ALA A 22 7.40 -6.84 -0.86
CA ALA A 22 6.50 -5.81 -0.34
C ALA A 22 5.03 -6.24 -0.44
N ASP A 23 4.62 -6.86 -1.55
CA ASP A 23 3.25 -7.34 -1.75
C ASP A 23 2.88 -8.45 -0.76
N HIS A 24 3.75 -9.45 -0.60
CA HIS A 24 3.54 -10.53 0.37
C HIS A 24 3.57 -10.02 1.81
N ALA A 25 4.39 -9.01 2.11
CA ALA A 25 4.42 -8.40 3.42
C ALA A 25 3.13 -7.66 3.77
N LEU A 26 2.57 -6.90 2.81
CA LEU A 26 1.31 -6.19 2.98
C LEU A 26 0.12 -7.15 3.07
N GLU A 27 0.11 -8.23 2.28
CA GLU A 27 -0.90 -9.28 2.34
C GLU A 27 -0.90 -9.98 3.71
N ALA A 28 0.29 -10.35 4.20
CA ALA A 28 0.43 -10.94 5.53
C ALA A 28 -0.02 -9.99 6.65
N LEU A 29 0.29 -8.69 6.51
CA LEU A 29 -0.17 -7.68 7.45
C LEU A 29 -1.70 -7.53 7.43
N ALA A 30 -2.32 -7.56 6.24
CA ALA A 30 -3.78 -7.52 6.11
C ALA A 30 -4.45 -8.75 6.75
N ALA A 31 -3.81 -9.91 6.71
CA ALA A 31 -4.24 -11.12 7.40
C ALA A 31 -3.94 -11.11 8.93
N GLY A 32 -3.36 -10.04 9.47
CA GLY A 32 -2.99 -9.92 10.89
C GLY A 32 -1.70 -10.66 11.28
N ASP A 33 -0.98 -11.28 10.33
CA ASP A 33 0.26 -12.00 10.59
C ASP A 33 1.49 -11.08 10.52
N MET A 34 1.77 -10.44 11.64
CA MET A 34 2.88 -9.51 11.76
C MET A 34 4.26 -10.18 11.64
N ALA A 35 4.38 -11.43 12.09
CA ALA A 35 5.64 -12.17 12.03
C ALA A 35 6.00 -12.49 10.59
N ARG A 36 5.03 -12.99 9.81
CA ARG A 36 5.18 -13.21 8.38
C ARG A 36 5.46 -11.91 7.63
N ALA A 37 4.71 -10.85 7.88
CA ALA A 37 4.92 -9.56 7.19
C ALA A 37 6.37 -9.05 7.31
N ARG A 38 6.97 -9.15 8.50
CA ARG A 38 8.38 -8.78 8.72
C ARG A 38 9.35 -9.71 8.01
N ARG A 39 9.07 -11.02 8.01
CA ARG A 39 9.91 -12.02 7.35
C ARG A 39 9.90 -11.83 5.84
N GLU A 40 8.73 -11.68 5.22
CA GLU A 40 8.61 -11.45 3.78
C GLU A 40 9.34 -10.17 3.37
N LEU A 41 9.16 -9.07 4.12
CA LEU A 41 9.85 -7.82 3.82
C LEU A 41 11.38 -7.91 4.02
N SER A 42 11.86 -8.78 4.91
CA SER A 42 13.30 -8.98 5.12
C SER A 42 14.01 -9.61 3.91
N ALA A 43 13.25 -10.25 3.01
CA ALA A 43 13.75 -10.77 1.73
C ALA A 43 13.96 -9.65 0.68
N ALA A 44 13.41 -8.46 0.89
CA ALA A 44 13.57 -7.35 -0.04
C ALA A 44 15.04 -6.84 -0.07
N PRO A 45 15.61 -6.61 -1.25
CA PRO A 45 16.93 -5.98 -1.38
C PRO A 45 16.95 -4.59 -0.71
N LYS A 46 17.96 -4.35 0.14
CA LYS A 46 18.07 -3.12 0.95
C LYS A 46 18.63 -1.90 0.19
N LYS A 47 19.10 -2.09 -1.05
CA LYS A 47 19.88 -1.09 -1.81
C LYS A 47 19.18 -0.61 -3.09
N ILE A 48 17.86 -0.70 -3.16
CA ILE A 48 17.10 -0.20 -4.31
C ILE A 48 16.80 1.28 -4.07
N ALA A 49 17.14 2.12 -5.04
CA ALA A 49 16.84 3.54 -4.97
C ALA A 49 15.33 3.78 -4.94
N LEU A 50 14.89 4.84 -4.27
CA LEU A 50 13.46 5.18 -4.15
C LEU A 50 12.81 5.35 -5.53
N ALA A 51 13.46 6.10 -6.42
CA ALA A 51 13.04 6.31 -7.80
C ALA A 51 12.86 5.00 -8.59
N ASP A 52 13.66 3.99 -8.25
CA ASP A 52 13.79 2.70 -8.92
C ASP A 52 12.90 1.60 -8.30
N GLY A 53 11.80 1.98 -7.65
CA GLY A 53 10.87 1.03 -7.03
C GLY A 53 11.15 0.72 -5.56
N GLY A 54 12.19 1.31 -4.96
CA GLY A 54 12.48 1.20 -3.53
C GLY A 54 11.42 1.86 -2.64
N TRP A 55 10.58 2.73 -3.20
CA TRP A 55 9.47 3.36 -2.50
C TRP A 55 8.45 2.33 -1.97
N LYS A 56 8.21 1.23 -2.69
CA LYS A 56 7.20 0.22 -2.36
C LYS A 56 7.57 -0.60 -1.10
N PRO A 57 8.76 -1.24 -1.00
CA PRO A 57 9.19 -1.91 0.22
C PRO A 57 9.38 -0.93 1.39
N LEU A 58 9.77 0.33 1.13
CA LEU A 58 9.84 1.33 2.18
C LEU A 58 8.46 1.69 2.74
N MET A 59 7.46 1.84 1.86
CA MET A 59 6.06 2.06 2.26
C MET A 59 5.54 0.87 3.08
N ALA A 60 5.76 -0.36 2.62
CA ALA A 60 5.41 -1.56 3.38
C ALA A 60 6.07 -1.60 4.77
N SER A 61 7.37 -1.25 4.83
CA SER A 61 8.11 -1.14 6.10
C SER A 61 7.48 -0.13 7.05
N ALA A 62 7.09 1.03 6.53
CA ALA A 62 6.47 2.09 7.30
C ALA A 62 5.15 1.62 7.93
N VAL A 63 4.27 1.00 7.13
CA VAL A 63 2.96 0.51 7.59
C VAL A 63 3.13 -0.62 8.62
N ILE A 64 4.10 -1.51 8.44
CA ILE A 64 4.45 -2.56 9.41
C ILE A 64 4.90 -1.96 10.75
N ASP A 65 5.74 -0.93 10.72
CA ASP A 65 6.18 -0.26 11.95
C ASP A 65 5.03 0.45 12.66
N LEU A 66 4.13 1.10 11.91
CA LEU A 66 2.92 1.72 12.48
C LEU A 66 2.01 0.67 13.11
N ALA A 67 1.76 -0.45 12.44
CA ALA A 67 0.96 -1.56 12.96
C ALA A 67 1.58 -2.20 14.22
N ALA A 68 2.91 -2.21 14.30
CA ALA A 68 3.65 -2.66 15.49
C ALA A 68 3.68 -1.64 16.65
N GLY A 69 2.99 -0.50 16.52
CA GLY A 69 3.00 0.58 17.51
C GLY A 69 4.27 1.44 17.49
N LYS A 70 5.20 1.19 16.58
CA LYS A 70 6.43 1.99 16.40
C LYS A 70 6.14 3.23 15.56
N ARG A 71 5.39 4.15 16.15
CA ARG A 71 4.86 5.34 15.45
C ARG A 71 5.93 6.21 14.83
N ARG A 72 6.92 6.62 15.63
CA ARG A 72 7.98 7.51 15.18
C ARG A 72 8.74 6.98 13.94
N PRO A 73 9.32 5.77 13.96
CA PRO A 73 10.02 5.25 12.79
C PRO A 73 9.08 4.96 11.61
N GLY A 74 7.81 4.59 11.87
CA GLY A 74 6.82 4.44 10.80
C GLY A 74 6.53 5.77 10.09
N LEU A 75 6.30 6.84 10.85
CA LEU A 75 6.04 8.18 10.31
C LEU A 75 7.26 8.75 9.57
N GLU A 76 8.47 8.58 10.11
CA GLU A 76 9.72 9.00 9.46
C GLU A 76 9.87 8.35 8.07
N LYS A 77 9.56 7.05 7.95
CA LYS A 77 9.58 6.34 6.67
C LYS A 77 8.46 6.81 5.73
N LEU A 78 7.26 7.06 6.22
CA LEU A 78 6.17 7.59 5.39
C LEU A 78 6.56 8.95 4.77
N MET A 79 7.14 9.85 5.56
CA MET A 79 7.61 11.14 5.06
C MET A 79 8.70 10.97 4.01
N LEU A 80 9.67 10.09 4.25
CA LEU A 80 10.73 9.77 3.29
C LEU A 80 10.18 9.22 1.97
N VAL A 81 9.17 8.35 2.02
CA VAL A 81 8.49 7.89 0.80
C VAL A 81 7.82 9.06 0.10
N CYS A 82 7.02 9.87 0.81
CA CYS A 82 6.29 10.99 0.21
C CYS A 82 7.21 12.02 -0.46
N ASP A 83 8.41 12.25 0.10
CA ASP A 83 9.42 13.13 -0.50
C ASP A 83 10.06 12.48 -1.73
N GLY A 84 10.39 11.20 -1.68
CA GLY A 84 11.00 10.48 -2.80
C GLY A 84 10.04 10.12 -3.94
N LEU A 85 8.71 10.25 -3.75
CA LEU A 85 7.73 9.96 -4.80
C LEU A 85 7.88 10.87 -6.01
N ASP A 86 8.33 12.11 -5.83
CA ASP A 86 8.49 13.04 -6.97
C ASP A 86 9.55 12.56 -7.96
N ASP A 87 10.59 11.87 -7.49
CA ASP A 87 11.66 11.30 -8.30
C ASP A 87 11.28 9.98 -9.00
N THR A 88 10.10 9.43 -8.72
CA THR A 88 9.64 8.18 -9.34
C THR A 88 9.00 8.42 -10.71
N SER A 89 8.98 7.38 -11.55
CA SER A 89 8.28 7.37 -12.84
C SER A 89 6.75 7.20 -12.74
N LEU A 90 6.18 7.18 -11.53
CA LEU A 90 4.74 7.06 -11.31
C LEU A 90 3.98 8.24 -11.93
N SER A 91 2.71 8.03 -12.26
CA SER A 91 1.85 9.11 -12.71
C SER A 91 1.61 10.13 -11.59
N ARG A 92 1.20 11.35 -11.95
CA ARG A 92 0.83 12.38 -10.96
C ARG A 92 -0.26 11.86 -10.01
N ASP A 93 -1.26 11.19 -10.54
CA ASP A 93 -2.39 10.67 -9.78
C ASP A 93 -1.98 9.52 -8.86
N ASP A 94 -1.09 8.62 -9.30
CA ASP A 94 -0.54 7.56 -8.46
C ASP A 94 0.29 8.12 -7.29
N LYS A 95 1.11 9.14 -7.55
CA LYS A 95 1.88 9.83 -6.49
C LYS A 95 0.93 10.47 -5.48
N ALA A 96 -0.10 11.17 -5.96
CA ALA A 96 -1.10 11.81 -5.10
C ALA A 96 -1.88 10.78 -4.26
N TYR A 97 -2.28 9.67 -4.88
CA TYR A 97 -2.94 8.56 -4.20
C TYR A 97 -2.09 7.97 -3.07
N LEU A 98 -0.80 7.72 -3.33
CA LEU A 98 0.13 7.18 -2.34
C LEU A 98 0.38 8.14 -1.17
N ARG A 99 0.39 9.46 -1.41
CA ARG A 99 0.47 10.47 -0.35
C ARG A 99 -0.79 10.48 0.51
N LEU A 100 -1.97 10.39 -0.11
CA LEU A 100 -3.23 10.27 0.62
C LEU A 100 -3.28 8.97 1.44
N TYR A 101 -2.79 7.86 0.88
CA TYR A 101 -2.66 6.60 1.61
C TYR A 101 -1.77 6.75 2.84
N ALA A 102 -0.58 7.34 2.69
CA ALA A 102 0.33 7.58 3.80
C ALA A 102 -0.34 8.43 4.90
N LEU A 103 -1.08 9.48 4.51
CA LEU A 103 -1.83 10.31 5.45
C LEU A 103 -2.85 9.49 6.27
N TYR A 104 -3.64 8.64 5.62
CA TYR A 104 -4.60 7.80 6.34
C TYR A 104 -3.93 6.79 7.27
N ARG A 105 -2.80 6.20 6.87
CA ARG A 105 -2.05 5.30 7.77
C ARG A 105 -1.47 6.05 8.98
N ALA A 106 -1.04 7.29 8.81
CA ALA A 106 -0.59 8.13 9.91
C ALA A 106 -1.74 8.55 10.85
N ILE A 107 -2.93 8.85 10.31
CA ILE A 107 -4.13 9.14 11.10
C ILE A 107 -4.54 7.91 11.92
N ASP A 108 -4.62 6.73 11.28
CA ASP A 108 -4.98 5.47 11.94
C ASP A 108 -4.01 5.11 13.08
N ALA A 109 -2.73 5.46 12.94
CA ALA A 109 -1.72 5.22 13.97
C ALA A 109 -1.72 6.28 15.08
N SER A 110 -2.38 7.43 14.89
CA SER A 110 -2.39 8.56 15.82
C SER A 110 -3.30 8.31 17.02
N LYS A 111 -2.96 8.88 18.19
CA LYS A 111 -3.82 8.85 19.38
C LYS A 111 -4.97 9.87 19.28
N ASP A 112 -4.69 11.01 18.67
CA ASP A 112 -5.61 12.15 18.60
C ASP A 112 -6.39 12.19 17.28
N GLY A 113 -6.28 11.12 16.47
CA GLY A 113 -6.89 11.06 15.14
C GLY A 113 -6.31 12.07 14.14
N ARG A 114 -5.13 12.64 14.43
CA ARG A 114 -4.48 13.65 13.58
C ARG A 114 -3.10 13.19 13.15
N ALA A 115 -2.83 13.28 11.84
CA ALA A 115 -1.49 13.06 11.30
C ALA A 115 -0.55 14.25 11.61
N PRO A 116 0.78 14.01 11.60
CA PRO A 116 1.78 15.07 11.67
C PRO A 116 1.51 16.16 10.63
N ARG A 117 1.84 17.41 10.99
CA ARG A 117 1.58 18.57 10.11
C ARG A 117 2.35 18.42 8.80
N GLU A 118 3.59 17.97 8.89
CA GLU A 118 4.49 17.73 7.78
C GLU A 118 3.86 16.79 6.73
N LEU A 119 3.12 15.78 7.17
CA LEU A 119 2.45 14.86 6.26
C LEU A 119 1.16 15.47 5.69
N ARG A 120 0.46 16.31 6.46
CA ARG A 120 -0.72 17.04 5.99
C ARG A 120 -0.38 18.07 4.91
N ASP A 121 0.68 18.84 5.12
CA ASP A 121 1.16 19.85 4.16
C ASP A 121 1.54 19.19 2.80
N ARG A 122 1.96 17.91 2.83
CA ARG A 122 2.24 17.10 1.63
C ARG A 122 0.99 16.55 0.93
N VAL A 123 -0.21 16.74 1.47
CA VAL A 123 -1.48 16.26 0.88
C VAL A 123 -2.46 17.41 0.62
N GLU A 124 -2.31 18.57 1.26
CA GLU A 124 -3.27 19.68 1.26
C GLU A 124 -3.67 20.20 -0.14
N ASP A 125 -2.79 20.12 -1.15
CA ASP A 125 -3.06 20.64 -2.51
C ASP A 125 -3.32 19.55 -3.58
N PHE A 126 -3.39 18.27 -3.21
CA PHE A 126 -3.47 17.19 -4.19
C PHE A 126 -4.91 16.92 -4.66
N ARG A 127 -5.28 17.57 -5.76
CA ARG A 127 -6.36 17.10 -6.65
C ARG A 127 -5.80 16.02 -7.58
N PHE A 128 -6.43 14.85 -7.56
CA PHE A 128 -6.12 13.75 -8.48
C PHE A 128 -7.40 13.05 -8.91
N ASP A 129 -7.38 12.47 -10.10
CA ASP A 129 -8.50 11.72 -10.64
C ASP A 129 -8.39 10.26 -10.22
N HIS A 130 -9.33 9.81 -9.40
CA HIS A 130 -9.37 8.43 -8.95
C HIS A 130 -9.49 7.43 -10.10
N THR A 131 -10.01 7.80 -11.27
CA THR A 131 -10.10 6.90 -12.43
C THR A 131 -8.74 6.67 -13.09
N LEU A 132 -7.82 7.63 -12.97
CA LEU A 132 -6.49 7.58 -13.57
C LEU A 132 -5.46 6.85 -12.68
N VAL A 133 -5.79 6.62 -11.40
CA VAL A 133 -4.94 5.85 -10.48
C VAL A 133 -4.95 4.38 -10.86
N SER A 134 -3.76 3.78 -10.91
CA SER A 134 -3.56 2.36 -11.22
C SER A 134 -4.39 1.42 -10.33
N GLY A 135 -5.03 0.43 -10.95
CA GLY A 135 -5.80 -0.60 -10.25
C GLY A 135 -4.94 -1.41 -9.28
N ASP A 136 -3.71 -1.73 -9.66
CA ASP A 136 -2.75 -2.45 -8.82
C ASP A 136 -2.41 -1.66 -7.55
N LEU A 137 -2.24 -0.35 -7.66
CA LEU A 137 -1.98 0.51 -6.50
C LEU A 137 -3.16 0.54 -5.54
N LYS A 138 -4.39 0.61 -6.06
CA LYS A 138 -5.60 0.60 -5.23
C LYS A 138 -5.77 -0.72 -4.47
N ALA A 139 -5.46 -1.83 -5.14
CA ALA A 139 -5.55 -3.16 -4.54
C ALA A 139 -4.50 -3.35 -3.43
N ARG A 140 -3.27 -2.85 -3.63
CA ARG A 140 -2.16 -3.04 -2.68
C ARG A 140 -2.12 -2.00 -1.56
N PHE A 141 -2.57 -0.77 -1.83
CA PHE A 141 -2.58 0.34 -0.88
C PHE A 141 -3.99 0.91 -0.69
N PRO A 142 -4.95 0.13 -0.16
CA PRO A 142 -6.33 0.58 -0.04
C PRO A 142 -6.45 1.74 0.96
N LEU A 143 -7.09 2.82 0.52
CA LEU A 143 -7.33 4.02 1.34
C LEU A 143 -8.27 3.73 2.51
N LYS A 144 -9.32 2.95 2.29
CA LYS A 144 -10.19 2.45 3.34
C LYS A 144 -9.62 1.14 3.88
N LYS A 145 -9.79 0.88 5.18
CA LYS A 145 -9.70 -0.52 5.64
C LYS A 145 -10.73 -1.29 4.82
N VAL A 146 -10.29 -2.33 4.13
CA VAL A 146 -11.20 -3.25 3.45
C VAL A 146 -11.99 -3.89 4.59
N GLU A 147 -13.20 -3.38 4.87
CA GLU A 147 -14.18 -4.17 5.61
C GLU A 147 -14.32 -5.47 4.81
N GLU A 148 -14.24 -6.60 5.52
CA GLU A 148 -14.60 -7.90 4.96
C GLU A 148 -15.93 -7.71 4.24
N THR A 149 -15.92 -7.81 2.91
CA THR A 149 -17.17 -7.84 2.15
C THR A 149 -17.86 -9.12 2.59
N SER A 150 -18.72 -9.01 3.60
CA SER A 150 -19.61 -10.09 3.98
C SER A 150 -20.36 -10.47 2.71
N PRO A 151 -20.26 -11.72 2.22
CA PRO A 151 -20.97 -12.11 1.01
C PRO A 151 -22.44 -11.78 1.21
N ALA A 152 -23.04 -11.12 0.22
CA ALA A 152 -24.46 -10.78 0.26
C ALA A 152 -25.24 -12.05 0.62
N PRO A 153 -26.22 -11.97 1.55
CA PRO A 153 -27.02 -13.14 1.89
C PRO A 153 -27.61 -13.72 0.60
N PRO A 154 -27.64 -15.06 0.46
CA PRO A 154 -28.16 -15.69 -0.75
C PRO A 154 -29.57 -15.15 -1.04
N PRO A 155 -29.94 -14.95 -2.32
CA PRO A 155 -31.27 -14.44 -2.67
C PRO A 155 -32.31 -15.31 -1.98
N MET A 156 -33.17 -14.68 -1.17
CA MET A 156 -34.26 -15.36 -0.47
C MET A 156 -35.05 -16.15 -1.51
N ALA A 157 -35.21 -17.45 -1.27
CA ALA A 157 -36.04 -18.29 -2.12
C ALA A 157 -37.44 -17.65 -2.23
N PRO A 158 -38.01 -17.56 -3.44
CA PRO A 158 -39.34 -17.00 -3.62
C PRO A 158 -40.34 -17.77 -2.74
N PRO A 159 -41.30 -17.09 -2.10
CA PRO A 159 -42.29 -17.75 -1.27
C PRO A 159 -43.05 -18.80 -2.10
N PRO A 160 -43.39 -19.96 -1.52
CA PRO A 160 -44.18 -20.96 -2.23
C PRO A 160 -45.50 -20.31 -2.64
N SER A 161 -45.79 -20.32 -3.94
CA SER A 161 -47.08 -19.87 -4.47
C SER A 161 -48.19 -20.62 -3.75
N SER A 162 -48.96 -19.90 -2.93
CA SER A 162 -50.26 -20.35 -2.46
C SER A 162 -51.18 -20.46 -3.68
N GLY A 163 -51.16 -21.64 -4.31
CA GLY A 163 -52.13 -22.03 -5.31
C GLY A 163 -53.41 -22.48 -4.63
N GLU A 164 -54.34 -21.54 -4.47
CA GLU A 164 -55.78 -21.79 -4.50
C GLU A 164 -56.39 -20.68 -5.38
N PRO A 165 -57.49 -20.90 -6.12
CA PRO A 165 -58.56 -21.87 -5.85
C PRO A 165 -59.01 -22.70 -7.07
N PHE A 166 -59.74 -23.80 -6.84
CA PHE A 166 -61.03 -24.15 -7.48
C PHE A 166 -61.53 -25.49 -6.93
#